data_AF-A0A4V6MTA0-F1
#
_entry.id   AF-A0A4V6MTA0-F1
#
_cell.length_a   1.000
_cell.length_b   1.000
_cell.length_c   1.000
_cell.angle_alpha   90.00
_cell.angle_beta   90.00
_cell.angle_gamma   90.00
#
_symmetry.space_group_name_H-M   'P 1'
#
loop_
_entity.id
_entity.type
_entity.pdbx_description
1 polymer ?
#
loop_
_entity_poly.entity_id
_entity_poly.type
_entity_poly.pdbx_seq_one_letter_code
_entity_poly.pdbx_strand_id
1 'polypeptide(L)'
;MTETRLLYAAVVISLFTVAIINLAIMVFVGLFKLKEMESHLKNCYLIQAYRRKNGYGFYSRRYRLNLITAMLSKRPSLLLLDDPRALEDIRCFPLHLRRWIEIPYRLNACSFVGMFIVFGWGKYIGLLE
;
A
#
# COMPACT_ATOMS: atom_id res chain seq x y z
N MET A 1 -28.98 21.36 -13.99
CA MET A 1 -28.26 21.43 -12.70
C MET A 1 -28.45 20.19 -11.82
N THR A 2 -29.60 19.51 -11.85
CA THR A 2 -29.86 18.28 -11.07
C THR A 2 -29.10 17.07 -11.59
N GLU A 3 -29.05 16.85 -12.92
CA GLU A 3 -28.32 15.73 -13.52
C GLU A 3 -26.80 15.79 -13.26
N THR A 4 -26.20 16.98 -13.34
CA THR A 4 -24.76 17.16 -13.06
C THR A 4 -24.41 16.89 -11.60
N ARG A 5 -25.32 17.20 -10.66
CA ARG A 5 -25.18 16.86 -9.24
C ARG A 5 -25.30 15.36 -8.98
N LEU A 6 -26.20 14.67 -9.68
CA LEU A 6 -26.33 13.21 -9.59
C LEU A 6 -25.10 12.49 -10.14
N LEU A 7 -24.57 12.94 -11.28
CA LEU A 7 -23.33 12.40 -11.84
C LEU A 7 -22.15 12.62 -10.90
N TYR A 8 -22.02 13.83 -10.33
CA TYR A 8 -20.98 14.12 -9.33
C TYR A 8 -21.09 13.19 -8.11
N ALA A 9 -22.29 13.03 -7.54
CA ALA A 9 -22.53 12.15 -6.40
C ALA A 9 -22.17 10.69 -6.73
N ALA A 10 -22.57 10.18 -7.90
CA ALA A 10 -22.23 8.84 -8.35
C ALA A 10 -20.71 8.62 -8.46
N VAL A 11 -19.98 9.61 -9.02
CA VAL A 11 -18.52 9.55 -9.13
C VAL A 11 -17.86 9.54 -7.75
N VAL A 12 -18.29 10.40 -6.83
CA VAL A 12 -17.79 10.45 -5.44
C VAL A 12 -18.03 9.12 -4.72
N ILE A 13 -19.23 8.56 -4.81
CA ILE A 13 -19.56 7.27 -4.20
C ILE A 13 -18.69 6.15 -4.78
N SER A 14 -18.48 6.15 -6.10
CA SER A 14 -17.61 5.15 -6.75
C SER A 14 -16.17 5.23 -6.24
N LEU A 15 -15.60 6.44 -6.12
CA LEU A 15 -14.26 6.67 -5.60
C LEU A 15 -14.14 6.25 -4.14
N PHE A 16 -15.15 6.55 -3.33
CA PHE A 16 -15.19 6.16 -1.93
C PHE A 16 -15.23 4.64 -1.77
N THR A 17 -16.02 3.96 -2.60
CA THR A 17 -16.12 2.49 -2.60
C THR A 17 -14.77 1.85 -2.98
N VAL A 18 -14.11 2.37 -4.02
CA VAL A 18 -12.77 1.92 -4.41
C VAL A 18 -11.74 2.16 -3.30
N ALA A 19 -11.80 3.29 -2.60
CA ALA A 19 -10.91 3.60 -1.49
C ALA A 19 -11.10 2.62 -0.31
N ILE A 20 -12.35 2.29 0.05
CA ILE A 20 -12.66 1.30 1.10
C ILE A 20 -12.14 -0.08 0.71
N ILE A 21 -12.39 -0.52 -0.53
CA ILE A 21 -11.90 -1.81 -1.03
C ILE A 21 -10.37 -1.85 -0.94
N ASN A 22 -9.68 -0.78 -1.34
CA ASN A 22 -8.23 -0.71 -1.26
C ASN A 22 -7.71 -0.79 0.18
N LEU A 23 -8.41 -0.13 1.12
CA LEU A 23 -8.07 -0.19 2.54
C LEU A 23 -8.27 -1.62 3.10
N ALA A 24 -9.38 -2.27 2.74
CA ALA A 24 -9.64 -3.66 3.11
C ALA A 24 -8.56 -4.62 2.56
N ILE A 25 -8.15 -4.44 1.30
CA ILE A 25 -7.04 -5.20 0.69
C ILE A 25 -5.74 -4.94 1.44
N MET A 26 -5.40 -3.70 1.77
CA MET A 26 -4.19 -3.41 2.57
C MET A 26 -4.20 -4.09 3.93
N VAL A 27 -5.35 -4.08 4.62
CA VAL A 27 -5.50 -4.76 5.91
C VAL A 27 -5.38 -6.28 5.74
N PHE A 28 -5.99 -6.85 4.71
CA PHE A 28 -5.91 -8.27 4.40
C PHE A 28 -4.46 -8.71 4.09
N VAL A 29 -3.75 -7.95 3.25
CA VAL A 29 -2.33 -8.20 2.95
C VAL A 29 -1.49 -8.05 4.22
N GLY A 30 -1.79 -7.08 5.08
CA GLY A 30 -1.13 -6.89 6.37
C GLY A 30 -1.37 -7.98 7.41
N LEU A 31 -2.51 -8.66 7.36
CA LEU A 31 -2.84 -9.71 8.33
C LEU A 31 -2.44 -11.10 7.84
N PHE A 32 -2.77 -11.45 6.60
CA PHE A 32 -2.56 -12.79 6.06
C PHE A 32 -1.23 -12.92 5.32
N LYS A 33 -0.93 -11.98 4.42
CA LYS A 33 0.25 -12.09 3.55
C LYS A 33 1.53 -11.65 4.24
N LEU A 34 1.48 -10.72 5.19
CA LEU A 34 2.65 -10.25 5.95
C LEU A 34 3.44 -11.40 6.59
N LYS A 35 2.74 -12.38 7.19
CA LYS A 35 3.37 -13.52 7.86
C LYS A 35 4.11 -14.43 6.87
N GLU A 36 3.54 -14.57 5.67
CA GLU A 36 4.13 -15.32 4.56
C GLU A 36 5.37 -14.59 4.02
N MET A 37 5.30 -13.28 3.81
CA MET A 37 6.45 -12.46 3.42
C MET A 37 7.59 -12.55 4.45
N GLU A 38 7.27 -12.44 5.74
CA GLU A 38 8.25 -12.57 6.82
C GLU A 38 8.90 -13.96 6.87
N SER A 39 8.21 -15.01 6.43
CA SER A 39 8.77 -16.35 6.35
C SER A 39 9.82 -16.49 5.24
N HIS A 40 9.65 -15.75 4.14
CA HIS A 40 10.59 -15.70 3.02
C HIS A 40 11.80 -14.79 3.29
N LEU A 41 11.65 -13.75 4.11
CA LEU A 41 12.77 -12.88 4.53
C LEU A 41 13.34 -13.26 5.90
N LYS A 42 13.35 -14.55 6.25
CA LYS A 42 13.89 -15.02 7.53
C LYS A 42 15.38 -14.73 7.68
N ASN A 43 16.16 -14.63 6.60
CA ASN A 43 17.61 -14.40 6.71
C ASN A 43 17.98 -12.92 6.81
N CYS A 44 17.02 -12.00 6.63
CA CYS A 44 17.24 -10.57 6.75
C CYS A 44 17.31 -10.14 8.23
N TYR A 45 18.46 -9.61 8.65
CA TYR A 45 18.70 -9.22 10.04
C TYR A 45 17.77 -8.09 10.49
N LEU A 46 17.52 -7.11 9.61
CA LEU A 46 16.63 -5.97 9.88
C LEU A 46 15.21 -6.41 10.25
N ILE A 47 14.66 -7.39 9.54
CA ILE A 47 13.29 -7.86 9.78
C ILE A 47 13.20 -8.62 11.10
N GLN A 48 14.23 -9.41 11.44
CA GLN A 48 14.29 -10.09 12.74
C GLN A 48 14.47 -9.10 13.90
N ALA A 49 15.37 -8.11 13.75
CA ALA A 49 15.61 -7.09 14.75
C ALA A 49 14.33 -6.27 15.04
N TYR A 50 13.62 -5.87 13.99
CA TYR A 50 12.34 -5.17 14.13
C TYR A 50 11.22 -6.08 14.66
N ARG A 51 11.17 -7.36 14.29
CA ARG A 51 10.20 -8.32 14.84
C ARG A 51 10.36 -8.47 16.36
N ARG A 52 11.60 -8.50 16.84
CA ARG A 52 11.91 -8.66 18.26
C ARG A 52 11.63 -7.39 19.06
N LYS A 53 11.85 -6.22 18.46
CA LYS A 53 11.70 -4.91 19.10
C LYS A 53 10.26 -4.38 19.09
N ASN A 54 9.49 -4.67 18.04
CA ASN A 54 8.16 -4.13 17.82
C ASN A 54 7.12 -5.25 18.05
N GLY A 55 6.37 -5.17 19.15
CA GLY A 55 5.35 -6.16 19.55
C GLY A 55 4.23 -6.36 18.52
N TYR A 56 3.21 -7.17 18.85
CA TYR A 56 2.19 -7.65 17.89
C TYR A 56 1.10 -6.65 17.45
N GLY A 57 1.25 -5.36 17.76
CA GLY A 57 0.23 -4.32 17.49
C GLY A 57 -0.04 -4.05 16.00
N PHE A 58 -1.19 -3.42 15.70
CA PHE A 58 -1.56 -3.06 14.32
C PHE A 58 -0.56 -2.08 13.68
N TYR A 59 -0.07 -1.10 14.45
CA TYR A 59 0.86 -0.10 13.95
C TYR A 59 2.24 -0.70 13.60
N SER A 60 2.74 -1.60 14.43
CA SER A 60 4.02 -2.29 14.18
C SER A 60 3.92 -3.24 12.97
N ARG A 61 2.81 -3.96 12.80
CA ARG A 61 2.54 -4.78 11.61
C ARG A 61 2.55 -3.94 10.34
N ARG A 62 1.88 -2.78 10.38
CA ARG A 62 1.84 -1.86 9.24
C ARG A 62 3.22 -1.29 8.92
N TYR A 63 4.01 -0.94 9.93
CA TYR A 63 5.39 -0.50 9.75
C TYR A 63 6.26 -1.57 9.11
N ARG A 64 6.18 -2.83 9.57
CA ARG A 64 6.93 -3.96 9.01
C ARG A 64 6.53 -4.23 7.56
N LEU A 65 5.23 -4.16 7.25
CA LEU A 65 4.75 -4.27 5.87
C LEU A 65 5.31 -3.14 5.00
N ASN A 66 5.36 -1.92 5.51
CA ASN A 66 5.89 -0.77 4.78
C ASN A 66 7.41 -0.91 4.56
N LEU A 67 8.14 -1.44 5.54
CA LEU A 67 9.56 -1.75 5.43
C LEU A 67 9.82 -2.82 4.36
N ILE A 68 9.06 -3.93 4.38
CA ILE A 68 9.11 -4.99 3.36
C ILE A 68 8.75 -4.41 1.98
N THR A 69 7.74 -3.55 1.91
CA THR A 69 7.35 -2.85 0.67
C THR A 69 8.47 -1.98 0.13
N ALA A 70 9.14 -1.21 0.98
CA ALA A 70 10.27 -0.38 0.62
C ALA A 70 11.47 -1.24 0.15
N MET A 71 11.71 -2.37 0.80
CA MET A 71 12.73 -3.34 0.42
C MET A 71 12.45 -4.00 -0.94
N LEU A 72 11.19 -4.30 -1.23
CA LEU A 72 10.74 -4.89 -2.50
C LEU A 72 10.54 -3.88 -3.63
N SER A 73 10.66 -2.58 -3.34
CA SER A 73 10.51 -1.53 -4.34
C SER A 73 11.66 -1.58 -5.35
N LYS A 74 11.46 -0.98 -6.54
CA LYS A 74 12.44 -1.01 -7.64
C LYS A 74 13.80 -0.41 -7.27
N ARG A 75 13.87 0.39 -6.20
CA ARG A 75 15.14 0.87 -5.65
C ARG A 75 15.47 0.05 -4.41
N PRO A 76 16.60 -0.67 -4.37
CA PRO A 76 17.07 -1.24 -3.12
C PRO A 76 17.19 -0.11 -2.11
N SER A 77 16.49 -0.23 -0.99
CA SER A 77 16.62 0.75 0.08
C SER A 77 18.08 0.79 0.53
N LEU A 78 18.59 1.95 0.96
CA LEU A 78 19.97 2.06 1.48
C LEU A 78 20.23 1.04 2.61
N LEU A 79 19.19 0.71 3.36
CA LEU A 79 19.18 -0.33 4.40
C LEU A 79 19.47 -1.75 3.89
N LEU A 80 19.23 -2.02 2.61
CA LEU A 80 19.48 -3.30 1.95
C LEU A 80 20.89 -3.41 1.36
N LEU A 81 21.56 -2.29 1.11
CA LEU A 81 22.95 -2.31 0.64
C LEU A 81 23.89 -2.89 1.71
N ASP A 82 23.57 -2.69 2.98
CA ASP A 82 24.38 -3.17 4.11
C ASP A 82 24.15 -4.66 4.44
N ASP A 83 23.13 -5.32 3.87
CA ASP A 83 22.77 -6.70 4.19
C ASP A 83 22.66 -7.58 2.93
N PRO A 84 23.80 -8.13 2.42
CA PRO A 84 23.84 -8.87 1.16
C PRO A 84 22.97 -10.14 1.16
N ARG A 85 22.74 -10.74 2.34
CA ARG A 85 21.85 -11.91 2.50
C ARG A 85 20.37 -11.54 2.31
N ALA A 86 19.99 -10.33 2.73
CA ALA A 86 18.64 -9.83 2.51
C ALA A 86 18.36 -9.57 1.02
N LEU A 87 19.39 -9.20 0.26
CA LEU A 87 19.29 -8.94 -1.18
C LEU A 87 19.04 -10.23 -1.98
N GLU A 88 19.62 -11.34 -1.54
CA GLU A 88 19.42 -12.67 -2.11
C GLU A 88 18.01 -13.22 -1.82
N ASP A 89 17.53 -13.09 -0.57
CA ASP A 89 16.14 -13.42 -0.19
C ASP A 89 15.11 -12.62 -1.01
N ILE A 90 15.40 -11.34 -1.32
CA ILE A 90 14.52 -10.49 -2.14
C ILE A 90 14.53 -10.90 -3.61
N ARG A 91 15.67 -11.36 -4.14
CA ARG A 91 15.75 -11.89 -5.52
C ARG A 91 14.93 -13.16 -5.68
N CYS A 92 14.94 -14.03 -4.68
CA CYS A 92 14.14 -15.25 -4.66
C CYS A 92 12.68 -15.01 -4.25
N PHE A 93 12.27 -13.76 -4.03
CA PHE A 93 10.97 -13.46 -3.49
C PHE A 93 9.85 -13.74 -4.52
N PRO A 94 8.80 -14.46 -4.12
CA PRO A 94 7.69 -14.80 -5.01
C PRO A 94 6.99 -13.56 -5.59
N LEU A 95 6.93 -13.49 -6.92
CA LEU A 95 6.29 -12.40 -7.68
C LEU A 95 4.82 -12.20 -7.32
N HIS A 96 4.11 -13.26 -6.92
CA HIS A 96 2.71 -13.16 -6.54
C HIS A 96 2.51 -12.30 -5.28
N LEU A 97 3.38 -12.46 -4.26
CA LEU A 97 3.36 -11.65 -3.04
C LEU A 97 3.76 -10.20 -3.32
N ARG A 98 4.67 -9.97 -4.27
CA ARG A 98 5.04 -8.62 -4.71
C ARG A 98 3.86 -7.87 -5.34
N ARG A 99 3.06 -8.56 -6.17
CA ARG A 99 1.86 -7.96 -6.79
C ARG A 99 0.82 -7.53 -5.76
N TRP A 100 0.65 -8.29 -4.68
CA TRP A 100 -0.26 -7.91 -3.59
C TRP A 100 0.10 -6.60 -2.89
N ILE A 101 1.36 -6.15 -2.98
CA ILE A 101 1.80 -4.86 -2.45
C ILE A 101 1.73 -3.76 -3.53
N GLU A 102 2.16 -4.08 -4.76
CA GLU A 102 2.24 -3.10 -5.83
C GLU A 102 0.85 -2.66 -6.32
N ILE A 103 -0.12 -3.58 -6.39
CA ILE A 103 -1.50 -3.31 -6.81
C ILE A 103 -2.18 -2.27 -5.91
N PRO A 104 -2.26 -2.43 -4.57
CA PRO A 104 -2.91 -1.44 -3.71
C PRO A 104 -2.18 -0.09 -3.69
N TYR A 105 -0.85 -0.09 -3.87
CA TYR A 105 -0.07 1.14 -3.97
C TYR A 105 -0.42 1.93 -5.25
N ARG A 106 -0.52 1.24 -6.39
CA ARG A 106 -0.97 1.84 -7.66
C ARG A 106 -2.44 2.28 -7.60
N LEU A 107 -3.31 1.49 -6.99
CA LEU A 107 -4.71 1.86 -6.76
C LEU A 107 -4.82 3.13 -5.91
N ASN A 108 -4.01 3.26 -4.85
CA ASN A 108 -4.01 4.48 -4.05
C ASN A 108 -3.54 5.69 -4.86
N ALA A 109 -2.49 5.55 -5.67
CA ALA A 109 -2.04 6.62 -6.55
C ALA A 109 -3.14 7.05 -7.54
N CYS A 110 -3.84 6.08 -8.14
CA CYS A 110 -5.01 6.37 -8.98
C CYS A 110 -6.14 7.06 -8.21
N SER A 111 -6.45 6.62 -6.98
CA SER A 111 -7.46 7.27 -6.15
C SER A 111 -7.10 8.71 -5.80
N PHE A 112 -5.83 9.01 -5.53
CA PHE A 112 -5.38 10.39 -5.31
C PHE A 112 -5.59 11.26 -6.55
N VAL A 113 -5.21 10.77 -7.73
CA VAL A 113 -5.44 11.48 -9.00
C VAL A 113 -6.93 11.69 -9.24
N GLY A 114 -7.75 10.65 -9.02
CA GLY A 114 -9.21 10.73 -9.11
C GLY A 114 -9.80 11.78 -8.16
N MET A 115 -9.28 11.86 -6.94
CA MET A 115 -9.69 12.87 -5.96
C MET A 115 -9.38 14.30 -6.43
N PHE A 116 -8.21 14.55 -7.01
CA PHE A 116 -7.87 15.87 -7.58
C PHE A 116 -8.79 16.25 -8.75
N ILE A 117 -9.12 15.29 -9.62
CA ILE A 117 -10.03 15.51 -10.74
C ILE A 117 -11.43 15.87 -10.23
N VAL A 118 -11.96 15.12 -9.26
CA VAL A 118 -13.27 15.39 -8.66
C VAL A 118 -13.29 16.72 -7.92
N PHE A 119 -12.20 17.06 -7.21
CA PHE A 119 -12.08 18.34 -6.51
C PHE A 119 -12.06 19.53 -7.50
N GLY A 120 -11.28 19.41 -8.58
CA GLY A 120 -11.26 20.41 -9.65
C GLY A 120 -12.61 20.56 -10.36
N TRP A 121 -13.31 19.44 -10.59
CA TRP A 121 -14.65 19.43 -11.17
C TRP A 121 -15.70 20.06 -10.24
N GLY A 122 -15.62 19.78 -8.93
CA GLY A 122 -16.49 20.39 -7.92
C GLY A 122 -16.29 21.90 -7.82
N LYS A 123 -15.04 22.37 -7.91
CA LYS A 123 -14.70 23.80 -7.98
C LYS A 123 -15.22 24.45 -9.28
N TYR A 124 -15.08 23.77 -10.42
CA TYR A 124 -15.56 24.27 -11.72
C TYR A 124 -17.09 24.41 -11.78
N ILE A 125 -17.84 23.53 -11.11
CA ILE A 125 -19.30 23.61 -11.02
C ILE A 125 -19.76 24.65 -9.96
N GLY A 126 -18.85 25.20 -9.16
CA GLY A 126 -19.19 26.15 -8.08
C GLY A 126 -19.89 25.48 -6.88
N LEU A 127 -19.66 24.18 -6.67
CA LEU A 127 -20.21 23.41 -5.55
C LEU A 127 -19.31 23.42 -4.30
N LEU A 128 -18.03 23.77 -4.48
CA LEU A 128 -17.05 23.97 -3.42
C LEU A 128 -16.55 25.42 -3.55
N GLU A 129 -16.74 26.23 -2.51
CA GLU A 129 -16.23 27.61 -2.41
C GLU A 129 -14.70 27.68 -2.53
#